data_AF-A0A959HAR3-F1
#
_entry.id   AF-A0A959HAR3-F1
#
_cell.length_a   1.000
_cell.length_b   1.000
_cell.length_c   1.000
_cell.angle_alpha   90.00
_cell.angle_beta   90.00
_cell.angle_gamma   90.00
#
_symmetry.space_group_name_H-M   'P 1'
#
loop_
_entity.id
_entity.type
_entity.pdbx_description
1 polymer ?
#
loop_
_entity_poly.entity_id
_entity_poly.type
_entity_poly.pdbx_seq_one_letter_code
_entity_poly.pdbx_strand_id
1 'polypeptide(L)'
;IEWLRHFGLEARLGADVIFWDIEPTSDGNYIGAGESFVRVTGEPTRRVGWLHKFSPEGDSVWENLIDAPFPIVYTNQGTLAGVGELSSGSIVAAGETINGNQRYIWLVKVTADGCLDTLCS
;
A
#
# COMPACT_ATOMS: atom_id res chain seq x y z
N ILE A 1 9.77 -26.81 1.28
CA ILE A 1 9.20 -25.45 1.37
C ILE A 1 10.32 -24.52 0.98
N GLU A 2 10.15 -23.72 -0.07
CA GLU A 2 11.18 -22.77 -0.51
C GLU A 2 11.27 -21.59 0.47
N TRP A 3 10.14 -20.96 0.82
CA TRP A 3 10.05 -20.05 1.97
C TRP A 3 8.60 -19.81 2.42
N LEU A 4 8.43 -19.22 3.61
CA LEU A 4 7.19 -18.63 4.12
C LEU A 4 7.55 -17.32 4.85
N ARG A 5 6.75 -16.28 4.64
CA ARG A 5 6.94 -14.94 5.21
C ARG A 5 5.60 -14.33 5.59
N HIS A 6 5.63 -13.47 6.60
CA HIS A 6 4.50 -12.62 6.98
C HIS A 6 4.97 -11.16 6.94
N PHE A 7 4.13 -10.29 6.39
CA PHE A 7 4.37 -8.86 6.29
C PHE A 7 3.16 -8.10 6.84
N GLY A 8 3.39 -6.85 7.23
CA GLY A 8 2.36 -6.01 7.84
C GLY A 8 2.21 -6.21 9.35
N LEU A 9 1.42 -5.34 9.95
CA LEU A 9 1.16 -5.34 11.39
C LEU A 9 0.15 -6.42 11.78
N GLU A 10 0.18 -6.85 13.04
CA GLU A 10 -0.89 -7.69 13.60
C GLU A 10 -2.24 -6.96 13.51
N ALA A 11 -3.09 -7.45 12.61
CA ALA A 11 -4.48 -7.03 12.53
C ALA A 11 -5.28 -7.66 13.69
N ARG A 12 -6.20 -6.90 14.29
CA ARG A 12 -7.21 -7.47 15.19
C ARG A 12 -8.28 -8.19 14.36
N LEU A 13 -8.99 -9.12 14.99
CA LEU A 13 -10.13 -9.82 14.39
C LEU A 13 -11.10 -8.83 13.69
N GLY A 14 -11.34 -9.05 12.39
CA GLY A 14 -12.22 -8.21 11.56
C GLY A 14 -11.53 -7.06 10.81
N ALA A 15 -10.20 -7.00 10.80
CA ALA A 15 -9.42 -6.04 10.05
C ALA A 15 -8.52 -6.77 9.03
N ASP A 16 -8.58 -6.38 7.76
CA ASP A 16 -7.84 -7.03 6.67
C ASP A 16 -6.49 -6.33 6.46
N VAL A 17 -5.39 -7.06 6.64
CA VAL A 17 -4.06 -6.69 6.14
C VAL A 17 -3.77 -7.67 5.01
N ILE A 18 -3.91 -7.20 3.78
CA ILE A 18 -4.02 -8.06 2.61
C ILE A 18 -3.43 -7.39 1.40
N PHE A 19 -2.74 -8.17 0.55
CA PHE A 19 -2.51 -7.81 -0.84
C PHE A 19 -3.68 -8.31 -1.68
N TRP A 20 -4.27 -7.38 -2.42
CA TRP A 20 -5.30 -7.68 -3.41
C TRP A 20 -4.67 -8.04 -4.77
N ASP A 21 -3.47 -7.54 -5.03
CA ASP A 21 -2.74 -7.77 -6.27
C ASP A 21 -1.22 -7.79 -6.04
N ILE A 22 -0.50 -8.56 -6.87
CA ILE A 22 0.96 -8.67 -6.86
C ILE A 22 1.44 -8.77 -8.31
N GLU A 23 2.40 -7.93 -8.70
CA GLU A 23 3.06 -8.00 -10.01
C GLU A 23 4.58 -8.16 -9.89
N PRO A 24 5.23 -8.85 -10.85
CA PRO A 24 6.68 -8.77 -11.00
C PRO A 24 7.12 -7.37 -11.41
N THR A 25 8.34 -7.01 -11.07
CA THR A 25 8.98 -5.75 -11.47
C THR A 25 10.25 -6.01 -12.27
N SER A 26 10.64 -5.03 -13.08
CA SER A 26 11.69 -5.11 -14.09
C SER A 26 13.09 -5.32 -13.50
N ASP A 27 13.29 -5.00 -12.21
CA ASP A 27 14.51 -5.26 -11.45
C ASP A 27 14.54 -6.66 -10.81
N GLY A 28 13.57 -7.53 -11.13
CA GLY A 28 13.51 -8.92 -10.68
C GLY A 28 12.83 -9.12 -9.32
N ASN A 29 12.29 -8.05 -8.71
CA ASN A 29 11.51 -8.13 -7.49
C ASN A 29 10.01 -8.25 -7.80
N TYR A 30 9.17 -8.23 -6.76
CA TYR A 30 7.71 -8.17 -6.85
C TYR A 30 7.18 -6.96 -6.10
N ILE A 31 6.05 -6.40 -6.56
CA ILE A 31 5.31 -5.34 -5.89
C ILE A 31 3.91 -5.84 -5.54
N GLY A 32 3.55 -5.76 -4.26
CA GLY A 32 2.18 -6.02 -3.79
C GLY A 32 1.43 -4.71 -3.57
N ALA A 33 0.14 -4.69 -3.88
CA ALA A 33 -0.78 -3.62 -3.52
C ALA A 33 -1.97 -4.13 -2.72
N GLY A 34 -2.37 -3.33 -1.74
CA GLY A 34 -3.30 -3.78 -0.74
C GLY A 34 -3.75 -2.71 0.23
N GLU A 35 -4.07 -3.18 1.43
CA GLU A 35 -4.41 -2.34 2.56
C GLU A 35 -3.72 -2.81 3.84
N SER A 36 -3.50 -1.83 4.73
CA SER A 36 -2.96 -2.05 6.05
C SER A 36 -3.55 -1.01 7.02
N PHE A 37 -3.06 -1.00 8.26
CA PHE A 37 -3.52 -0.07 9.28
C PHE A 37 -2.37 0.70 9.91
N VAL A 38 -2.60 1.99 10.16
CA VAL A 38 -1.68 2.81 10.96
C VAL A 38 -2.35 3.16 12.28
N ARG A 39 -1.59 2.99 13.36
CA ARG A 39 -1.99 3.36 14.73
C ARG A 39 -1.02 4.38 15.28
N VAL A 40 -1.52 5.57 15.58
CA VAL A 40 -0.79 6.61 16.30
C VAL A 40 -1.50 6.85 17.61
N THR A 41 -0.75 6.92 18.71
CA THR A 41 -1.32 7.16 20.04
C THR A 41 -2.08 8.48 20.07
N GLY A 42 -3.33 8.43 20.52
CA GLY A 42 -4.21 9.61 20.57
C GLY A 42 -5.01 9.88 19.30
N GLU A 43 -4.76 9.13 18.22
CA GLU A 43 -5.46 9.28 16.94
C GLU A 43 -6.34 8.05 16.61
N PRO A 44 -7.42 8.21 15.84
CA PRO A 44 -8.16 7.10 15.28
C PRO A 44 -7.26 6.16 14.46
N THR A 45 -7.54 4.85 14.50
CA THR A 45 -6.88 3.90 13.60
C THR A 45 -7.27 4.20 12.16
N ARG A 46 -6.27 4.28 11.27
CA ARG A 46 -6.48 4.58 9.85
C ARG A 46 -6.30 3.31 9.04
N ARG A 47 -7.21 3.05 8.10
CA ARG A 47 -7.02 2.07 7.02
C ARG A 47 -6.35 2.79 5.86
N VAL A 48 -5.19 2.32 5.44
CA VAL A 48 -4.31 2.99 4.46
C VAL A 48 -4.05 2.07 3.28
N GLY A 49 -3.80 2.67 2.11
CA GLY A 49 -3.28 1.92 0.97
C GLY A 49 -1.88 1.40 1.30
N TRP A 50 -1.58 0.18 0.88
CA TRP A 50 -0.28 -0.43 1.12
C TRP A 50 0.36 -0.82 -0.20
N LEU A 51 1.59 -0.34 -0.41
CA LEU A 51 2.51 -0.85 -1.42
C LEU A 51 3.70 -1.49 -0.73
N HIS A 52 4.10 -2.68 -1.16
CA HIS A 52 5.24 -3.38 -0.58
C HIS A 52 6.03 -4.09 -1.64
N LYS A 53 7.31 -3.72 -1.79
CA LYS A 53 8.23 -4.37 -2.70
C LYS A 53 9.05 -5.41 -1.96
N PHE A 54 9.17 -6.59 -2.53
CA PHE A 54 9.91 -7.71 -1.92
C PHE A 54 10.68 -8.52 -2.97
N SER A 55 11.76 -9.16 -2.54
CA SER A 55 12.63 -9.97 -3.39
C SER A 55 12.03 -11.36 -3.67
N PRO A 56 12.55 -12.11 -4.66
CA PRO A 56 12.17 -13.50 -4.90
C PRO A 56 12.35 -14.44 -3.70
N GLU A 57 13.26 -14.10 -2.78
CA GLU A 57 13.53 -14.82 -1.53
C GLU A 57 12.52 -14.48 -0.41
N GLY A 58 11.61 -13.54 -0.68
CA GLY A 58 10.63 -13.04 0.28
C GLY A 58 11.22 -12.05 1.28
N ASP A 59 12.29 -11.34 0.91
CA ASP A 59 12.85 -10.29 1.75
C ASP A 59 12.26 -8.93 1.37
N SER A 60 11.90 -8.11 2.36
CA SER A 60 11.36 -6.78 2.11
C SER A 60 12.43 -5.87 1.52
N VAL A 61 12.10 -5.19 0.42
CA VAL A 61 12.95 -4.18 -0.23
C VAL A 61 12.54 -2.79 0.26
N TRP A 62 11.24 -2.47 0.17
CA TRP A 62 10.66 -1.26 0.73
C TRP A 62 9.16 -1.42 0.94
N GLU A 63 8.59 -0.56 1.80
CA GLU A 63 7.14 -0.46 1.98
C GLU A 63 6.67 1.00 2.05
N ASN A 64 5.45 1.24 1.58
CA ASN A 64 4.76 2.51 1.68
C ASN A 64 3.33 2.33 2.16
N LEU A 65 3.03 3.00 3.27
CA LEU A 65 1.71 3.13 3.85
C LEU A 65 1.15 4.49 3.47
N ILE A 66 0.18 4.51 2.58
CA ILE A 66 -0.26 5.71 1.89
C ILE A 66 -1.61 6.14 2.47
N ASP A 67 -1.62 7.33 3.05
CA ASP A 67 -2.85 7.94 3.53
C ASP A 67 -3.74 8.38 2.37
N ALA A 68 -5.02 8.07 2.49
CA ALA A 68 -6.03 8.64 1.65
C ALA A 68 -6.07 10.17 1.86
N PRO A 69 -6.29 10.99 0.82
CA PRO A 69 -6.03 12.44 0.84
C PRO A 69 -7.11 13.27 1.58
N PHE A 70 -7.84 12.67 2.52
CA PHE A 70 -8.91 13.30 3.28
C PHE A 70 -8.53 13.50 4.75
N PRO A 71 -9.09 14.53 5.43
CA PRO A 71 -8.91 14.69 6.87
C PRO A 71 -9.40 13.46 7.66
N ILE A 72 -8.69 13.13 8.75
CA ILE A 72 -8.93 11.91 9.57
C ILE A 72 -10.32 11.91 10.26
N VAL A 73 -10.99 13.05 10.31
CA VAL A 73 -12.26 13.27 11.03
C VAL A 73 -13.43 12.41 10.54
N TYR A 74 -13.36 11.81 9.34
CA TYR A 74 -14.50 11.21 8.64
C TYR A 74 -14.39 9.71 8.35
N THR A 75 -13.77 8.91 9.22
CA THR A 75 -13.51 7.47 8.96
C THR A 75 -12.75 7.28 7.65
N ASN A 76 -11.62 7.99 7.51
CA ASN A 76 -10.81 7.94 6.30
C ASN A 76 -10.27 6.51 6.10
N GLN A 77 -10.57 5.92 4.94
CA GLN A 77 -10.16 4.57 4.56
C GLN A 77 -9.66 4.60 3.13
N GLY A 78 -8.45 4.09 2.90
CA GLY A 78 -7.89 3.88 1.57
C GLY A 78 -7.49 2.42 1.39
N THR A 79 -7.80 1.86 0.23
CA THR A 79 -7.44 0.50 -0.17
C THR A 79 -6.93 0.54 -1.60
N LEU A 80 -5.83 -0.16 -1.89
CA LEU A 80 -5.33 -0.38 -3.24
C LEU A 80 -5.65 -1.81 -3.66
N ALA A 81 -6.14 -1.99 -4.89
CA ALA A 81 -6.65 -3.26 -5.39
C ALA A 81 -5.94 -3.75 -6.66
N GLY A 82 -5.23 -2.87 -7.38
CA GLY A 82 -4.44 -3.25 -8.56
C GLY A 82 -3.14 -2.47 -8.63
N VAL A 83 -2.11 -3.07 -9.19
CA VAL A 83 -0.77 -2.49 -9.30
C VAL A 83 -0.10 -2.81 -10.63
N GLY A 84 0.82 -1.96 -11.05
CA GLY A 84 1.69 -2.23 -12.18
C GLY A 84 2.90 -1.30 -12.22
N GLU A 85 3.94 -1.74 -12.92
CA GLU A 85 5.14 -0.96 -13.15
C GLU A 85 5.09 -0.31 -14.55
N LEU A 86 5.42 0.98 -14.60
CA LEU A 86 5.60 1.70 -15.86
C LEU A 86 6.98 1.42 -16.45
N SER A 87 7.17 1.67 -17.75
CA SER A 87 8.49 1.55 -18.39
C SER A 87 9.58 2.45 -17.79
N SER A 88 9.21 3.46 -16.99
CA SER A 88 10.14 4.29 -16.21
C SER A 88 10.61 3.64 -14.90
N GLY A 89 10.11 2.45 -14.54
CA GLY A 89 10.29 1.80 -13.24
C GLY A 89 9.36 2.34 -12.14
N SER A 90 8.60 3.41 -12.41
CA SER A 90 7.62 3.94 -11.45
C SER A 90 6.47 2.96 -11.26
N ILE A 91 5.93 2.88 -10.04
CA ILE A 91 4.77 2.04 -9.74
C ILE A 91 3.51 2.89 -9.83
N VAL A 92 2.47 2.35 -10.46
CA VAL A 92 1.10 2.88 -10.41
C VAL A 92 0.20 1.87 -9.71
N ALA A 93 -0.70 2.35 -8.88
CA ALA A 93 -1.68 1.54 -8.20
C ALA A 93 -3.05 2.23 -8.18
N ALA A 94 -4.09 1.42 -8.16
CA ALA A 94 -5.47 1.88 -8.18
C ALA A 94 -6.29 1.18 -7.10
N GLY A 95 -7.29 1.89 -6.57
CA GLY A 95 -8.25 1.32 -5.64
C GLY A 95 -9.31 2.34 -5.25
N GLU A 96 -9.71 2.35 -3.99
CA GLU A 96 -10.75 3.25 -3.50
C GLU A 96 -10.33 4.02 -2.25
N THR A 97 -10.98 5.17 -2.07
CA THR A 97 -10.94 5.94 -0.82
C THR A 97 -12.35 6.31 -0.39
N ILE A 98 -12.54 6.41 0.92
CA ILE A 98 -13.83 6.73 1.54
C ILE A 98 -13.69 8.01 2.36
N ASN A 99 -14.57 8.99 2.10
CA ASN A 99 -14.72 10.22 2.88
C ASN A 99 -16.16 10.32 3.39
N GLY A 100 -16.39 9.93 4.64
CA GLY A 100 -17.74 9.79 5.19
C GLY A 100 -18.58 8.80 4.37
N ASN A 101 -19.62 9.29 3.69
CA ASN A 101 -20.53 8.47 2.86
C ASN A 101 -20.17 8.48 1.37
N GLN A 102 -19.06 9.12 0.98
CA GLN A 102 -18.63 9.24 -0.41
C GLN A 102 -17.47 8.29 -0.68
N ARG A 103 -17.51 7.63 -1.85
CA ARG A 103 -16.42 6.77 -2.34
C ARG A 103 -15.83 7.36 -3.61
N TYR A 104 -14.51 7.28 -3.71
CA TYR A 104 -13.75 7.80 -4.84
C TYR A 104 -12.83 6.70 -5.38
N ILE A 105 -12.66 6.68 -6.70
CA ILE A 105 -11.54 5.97 -7.30
C ILE A 105 -10.26 6.68 -6.85
N TRP A 106 -9.29 5.91 -6.41
CA TRP A 106 -8.00 6.40 -5.97
C TRP A 106 -6.90 5.85 -6.85
N LEU A 107 -6.08 6.76 -7.40
CA LEU A 107 -4.92 6.45 -8.21
C LEU A 107 -3.69 7.00 -7.51
N VAL A 108 -2.66 6.16 -7.43
CA VAL A 108 -1.39 6.48 -6.80
C VAL A 108 -0.28 6.19 -7.81
N LYS A 109 0.69 7.09 -7.91
CA LYS A 109 1.95 6.83 -8.59
C LYS A 109 3.09 7.11 -7.63
N VAL A 110 4.01 6.18 -7.51
CA VAL A 110 5.26 6.33 -6.76
C VAL A 110 6.46 6.08 -7.67
N THR A 111 7.63 6.58 -7.28
CA THR A 111 8.90 6.26 -7.94
C THR A 111 9.27 4.77 -7.75
N ALA A 112 10.33 4.30 -8.43
CA ALA A 112 10.75 2.89 -8.38
C ALA A 112 11.18 2.42 -6.96
N ASP A 113 11.67 3.36 -6.17
CA ASP A 113 12.04 3.23 -4.76
C ASP A 113 10.87 3.56 -3.79
N GLY A 114 9.67 3.75 -4.32
CA GLY A 114 8.43 3.85 -3.54
C GLY A 114 8.06 5.28 -3.10
N CYS A 115 8.78 6.30 -3.54
CA CYS A 115 8.54 7.67 -3.10
C CYS A 115 7.31 8.28 -3.77
N LEU A 116 6.41 8.86 -2.98
CA LEU A 116 5.17 9.50 -3.47
C LEU A 116 5.39 10.91 -4.03
N ASP A 117 6.39 11.62 -3.52
CA ASP A 117 6.79 12.95 -3.98
C ASP A 117 8.32 13.01 -4.12
N THR A 118 8.78 13.90 -4.98
CA THR A 118 10.18 14.23 -5.29
C THR A 118 11.04 14.67 -4.10
N LEU A 119 10.51 14.64 -2.87
CA LEU A 119 11.20 15.06 -1.64
C LEU A 119 11.85 13.90 -0.87
N CYS A 120 11.67 12.67 -1.32
CA CYS A 120 12.44 11.53 -0.84
C CYS A 120 13.73 11.45 -1.67
N SER A 121 14.71 12.31 -1.34
CA SER A 121 16.08 12.26 -1.87
C SER A 121 17.07 12.30 -0.72
#